data_AF-A0A365CW15-F1
#
_entry.id   AF-A0A365CW15-F1
#
_cell.length_a   1.000
_cell.length_b   1.000
_cell.length_c   1.000
_cell.angle_alpha   90.00
_cell.angle_beta   90.00
_cell.angle_gamma   90.00
#
_symmetry.space_group_name_H-M   'P 1'
#
loop_
_entity.id
_entity.type
_entity.pdbx_description
1 polymer ?
#
loop_
_entity_poly.entity_id
_entity_poly.type
_entity_poly.pdbx_seq_one_letter_code
_entity_poly.pdbx_strand_id
1 'polypeptide(L)'
;DDWNVSADVWSVTSWNELRRDGLAAEEEAFLNPGQPARTPFVTQQLEGATGPIVAVTDYMKAIPDQIRQFVPNEFATLGADGFGFSDTRAAARRYFKNDTHSIVV
;
A
#
# COMPACT_ATOMS: atom_id res chain seq x y z
N ASP A 1 9.49 -4.15 20.37
CA ASP A 1 10.44 -3.95 21.48
C ASP A 1 11.81 -3.47 21.02
N ASP A 2 12.40 -4.07 19.98
CA ASP A 2 13.76 -3.71 19.53
C ASP A 2 13.98 -2.23 19.15
N TRP A 3 12.94 -1.53 18.68
CA TRP A 3 13.03 -0.14 18.21
C TRP A 3 12.08 0.84 18.91
N ASN A 4 11.24 0.36 19.82
CA ASN A 4 10.20 1.15 20.47
C ASN A 4 9.31 1.98 19.49
N VAL A 5 9.03 1.42 18.31
CA VAL A 5 8.12 1.99 17.31
C VAL A 5 6.80 1.22 17.37
N SER A 6 5.68 1.93 17.56
CA SER A 6 4.34 1.37 17.47
C SER A 6 3.92 1.28 16.00
N ALA A 7 3.25 0.19 15.62
CA ALA A 7 2.74 0.00 14.27
C ALA A 7 1.35 -0.63 14.31
N ASP A 8 0.46 -0.07 13.48
CA ASP A 8 -0.83 -0.68 13.15
C ASP A 8 -0.68 -1.52 11.87
N VAL A 9 -1.44 -2.61 11.77
CA VAL A 9 -1.29 -3.58 10.68
C VAL A 9 -2.62 -3.76 9.94
N TRP A 10 -2.59 -3.55 8.62
CA TRP A 10 -3.72 -3.78 7.73
C TRP A 10 -3.47 -4.96 6.81
N SER A 11 -4.54 -5.71 6.53
CA SER A 11 -4.55 -6.75 5.49
C SER A 11 -5.22 -6.20 4.24
N VAL A 12 -4.49 -6.14 3.13
CA VAL A 12 -5.05 -5.73 1.84
C VAL A 12 -5.37 -6.95 1.00
N THR A 13 -6.66 -7.25 0.88
CA THR A 13 -7.15 -8.42 0.14
C THR A 13 -7.18 -8.19 -1.37
N SER A 14 -7.32 -6.95 -1.83
CA SER A 14 -7.28 -6.59 -3.25
C SER A 14 -6.85 -5.14 -3.46
N TRP A 15 -5.63 -4.95 -3.96
CA TRP A 15 -5.14 -3.63 -4.36
C TRP A 15 -5.93 -3.03 -5.53
N ASN A 16 -6.38 -3.89 -6.45
CA ASN A 16 -7.12 -3.46 -7.63
C ASN A 16 -8.51 -2.92 -7.28
N GLU A 17 -9.20 -3.51 -6.29
CA GLU A 17 -10.49 -2.99 -5.84
C GLU A 17 -10.33 -1.65 -5.13
N LEU A 18 -9.29 -1.47 -4.32
CA LEU A 18 -8.97 -0.17 -3.72
C LEU A 18 -8.68 0.90 -4.78
N ARG A 19 -7.98 0.55 -5.87
CA ARG A 19 -7.76 1.46 -7.00
C ARG A 19 -9.06 1.85 -7.68
N ARG A 20 -9.90 0.87 -7.99
CA ARG A 20 -11.19 1.08 -8.66
C ARG A 20 -12.09 1.98 -7.81
N ASP A 21 -12.15 1.73 -6.52
CA ASP A 21 -12.92 2.55 -5.58
C ASP A 21 -12.42 3.99 -5.51
N GLY A 22 -11.10 4.20 -5.45
CA GLY A 22 -10.53 5.54 -5.46
C GLY A 22 -10.79 6.30 -6.77
N LEU A 23 -10.66 5.63 -7.91
CA LEU A 23 -10.96 6.22 -9.21
C LEU A 23 -12.44 6.58 -9.36
N ALA A 24 -13.34 5.72 -8.88
CA ALA A 24 -14.78 6.02 -8.88
C ALA A 24 -15.13 7.23 -8.01
N ALA A 25 -14.45 7.41 -6.88
CA ALA A 25 -14.61 8.59 -6.03
C ALA A 25 -14.12 9.88 -6.71
N GLU A 26 -12.98 9.83 -7.41
CA GLU A 26 -12.47 10.95 -8.21
C GLU A 26 -13.42 11.31 -9.35
N GLU A 27 -13.93 10.31 -10.08
CA GLU A 27 -14.90 10.51 -11.17
C GLU A 27 -16.20 11.14 -10.66
N GLU A 28 -16.74 10.65 -9.54
CA GLU A 28 -17.94 11.20 -8.91
C GLU A 28 -17.76 12.67 -8.52
N ALA A 29 -16.61 13.00 -7.90
CA ALA A 29 -16.28 14.38 -7.52
C ALA A 29 -16.13 15.30 -8.74
N PHE A 30 -15.48 14.80 -9.81
CA PHE A 30 -15.30 15.55 -11.05
C PHE A 30 -16.62 15.84 -11.75
N LEU A 31 -17.53 14.86 -11.80
CA LEU A 31 -18.85 14.99 -12.43
C LEU A 31 -19.82 15.84 -11.59
N ASN A 32 -19.59 15.99 -10.28
CA ASN A 32 -20.49 16.67 -9.35
C ASN A 32 -19.79 17.74 -8.49
N PRO A 33 -19.22 18.80 -9.09
CA PRO A 33 -18.36 19.76 -8.38
C PRO A 33 -19.06 20.59 -7.28
N GLY A 34 -20.40 20.57 -7.21
CA GLY A 34 -21.18 21.25 -6.18
C GLY A 34 -21.64 20.35 -5.03
N GLN A 35 -21.32 19.07 -5.07
CA GLN A 35 -21.69 18.10 -4.04
C GLN A 35 -20.47 17.67 -3.21
N PRO A 36 -20.66 17.24 -1.95
CA PRO A 36 -19.57 16.66 -1.18
C PRO A 36 -18.95 15.48 -1.92
N ALA A 37 -17.63 15.50 -2.09
CA ALA A 37 -16.90 14.40 -2.71
C ALA A 37 -16.91 13.17 -1.79
N ARG A 38 -17.16 11.99 -2.37
CA ARG A 38 -16.99 10.72 -1.68
C ARG A 38 -15.52 10.51 -1.32
N THR A 39 -15.24 10.08 -0.10
CA THR A 39 -13.88 9.70 0.30
C THR A 39 -13.61 8.24 -0.11
N PRO A 40 -12.49 7.91 -0.77
CA PRO A 40 -12.13 6.53 -1.08
C PRO A 40 -12.05 5.65 0.17
N PHE A 41 -12.43 4.37 0.06
CA PHE A 41 -12.42 3.42 1.17
C PHE A 41 -11.04 3.30 1.81
N VAL A 42 -9.96 3.23 1.01
CA VAL A 42 -8.60 3.16 1.57
C VAL A 42 -8.23 4.41 2.38
N THR A 43 -8.69 5.59 1.95
CA THR A 43 -8.49 6.83 2.68
C THR A 43 -9.26 6.81 4.01
N GLN A 44 -10.48 6.29 4.03
CA GLN A 44 -11.28 6.11 5.25
C GLN A 44 -10.63 5.11 6.22
N GLN A 45 -10.12 3.98 5.72
CA GLN A 45 -9.46 2.97 6.56
C GLN A 45 -8.17 3.45 7.20
N LEU A 46 -7.50 4.42 6.57
CA LEU A 46 -6.27 5.04 7.04
C LEU A 46 -6.54 6.38 7.74
N GLU A 47 -7.80 6.75 7.94
CA GLU A 47 -8.15 7.98 8.65
C GLU A 47 -7.65 7.92 10.09
N GLY A 48 -6.88 8.93 10.49
CA GLY A 48 -6.26 8.98 11.81
C GLY A 48 -4.97 8.16 11.95
N ALA A 49 -4.54 7.41 10.92
CA ALA A 49 -3.24 6.76 10.93
C ALA A 49 -2.12 7.81 10.98
N THR A 50 -1.20 7.67 11.92
CA THR A 50 -0.09 8.61 12.12
C THR A 50 1.22 8.02 11.62
N GLY A 51 2.05 8.84 10.98
CA GLY A 51 3.37 8.42 10.49
C GLY A 51 3.35 7.79 9.08
N PRO A 52 4.47 7.23 8.62
CA PRO A 52 4.57 6.67 7.28
C PRO A 52 3.88 5.30 7.19
N ILE A 53 3.43 4.95 5.98
CA ILE A 53 2.82 3.66 5.65
C ILE A 53 3.78 2.90 4.74
N VAL A 54 4.06 1.65 5.10
CA VAL A 54 4.89 0.72 4.31
C VAL A 54 3.99 -0.39 3.76
N ALA A 55 3.82 -0.44 2.44
CA ALA A 55 3.12 -1.52 1.76
C ALA A 55 4.12 -2.58 1.27
N VAL A 56 3.77 -3.86 1.47
CA VAL A 56 4.62 -4.99 1.12
C VAL A 56 3.79 -6.01 0.35
N THR A 57 4.36 -6.56 -0.72
CA THR A 57 3.70 -7.55 -1.56
C THR A 57 4.69 -8.55 -2.14
N ASP A 58 4.22 -9.76 -2.45
CA ASP A 58 4.95 -10.74 -3.26
C ASP A 58 4.80 -10.47 -4.78
N TYR A 59 4.12 -9.38 -5.16
CA TYR A 59 4.07 -8.84 -6.53
C TYR A 59 5.05 -7.67 -6.72
N MET A 60 5.09 -7.10 -7.91
CA MET A 60 5.85 -5.88 -8.21
C MET A 60 5.34 -4.67 -7.41
N LYS A 61 6.21 -3.69 -7.13
CA LYS A 61 5.85 -2.44 -6.41
C LYS A 61 4.72 -1.67 -7.09
N ALA A 62 4.61 -1.78 -8.42
CA ALA A 62 3.53 -1.20 -9.21
C ALA A 62 2.12 -1.58 -8.71
N ILE A 63 1.96 -2.74 -8.07
CA ILE A 63 0.65 -3.21 -7.59
C ILE A 63 0.13 -2.35 -6.42
N PRO A 64 0.82 -2.21 -5.28
CA PRO A 64 0.40 -1.26 -4.24
C PRO A 64 0.57 0.22 -4.64
N ASP A 65 1.53 0.57 -5.50
CA ASP A 65 1.71 1.96 -5.94
C ASP A 65 0.47 2.52 -6.67
N GLN A 66 -0.39 1.66 -7.22
CA GLN A 66 -1.63 2.10 -7.86
C GLN A 66 -2.53 2.91 -6.91
N ILE A 67 -2.50 2.66 -5.60
CA ILE A 67 -3.37 3.38 -4.66
C ILE A 67 -2.71 4.62 -4.05
N ARG A 68 -1.45 4.93 -4.41
CA ARG A 68 -0.63 5.97 -3.76
C ARG A 68 -1.34 7.31 -3.62
N GLN A 69 -2.08 7.74 -4.65
CA GLN A 69 -2.79 9.03 -4.64
C GLN A 69 -3.95 9.10 -3.63
N PHE A 70 -4.45 7.95 -3.15
CA PHE A 70 -5.54 7.86 -2.17
C PHE A 70 -5.03 7.64 -0.74
N VAL A 71 -3.72 7.51 -0.54
CA VAL A 71 -3.11 7.31 0.76
C VAL A 71 -2.70 8.67 1.33
N PRO A 72 -3.24 9.09 2.50
CA PRO A 72 -2.99 10.44 3.04
C PRO A 72 -1.58 10.62 3.63
N ASN A 73 -0.89 9.53 3.93
CA ASN A 73 0.42 9.52 4.58
C ASN A 73 1.57 9.34 3.57
N GLU A 74 2.80 9.57 4.02
CA GLU A 74 3.97 9.11 3.27
C GLU A 74 3.87 7.60 3.01
N PHE A 75 4.14 7.18 1.77
CA PHE A 75 3.89 5.82 1.32
C PHE A 75 5.13 5.20 0.69
N ALA A 76 5.67 4.17 1.34
CA ALA A 76 6.78 3.38 0.84
C ALA A 76 6.30 1.99 0.40
N THR A 77 6.96 1.43 -0.61
CA THR A 77 6.52 0.19 -1.25
C THR A 77 7.66 -0.80 -1.40
N LEU A 78 7.46 -2.01 -0.87
CA LEU A 78 8.33 -3.17 -1.08
C LEU A 78 7.60 -4.21 -1.94
N GLY A 79 8.31 -4.77 -2.90
CA GLY A 79 7.75 -5.68 -3.89
C GLY A 79 8.83 -6.44 -4.65
N ALA A 80 8.45 -7.58 -5.22
CA ALA A 80 9.29 -8.50 -5.95
C ALA A 80 9.41 -8.12 -7.44
N ASP A 81 10.02 -6.97 -7.72
CA ASP A 81 10.31 -6.55 -9.09
C ASP A 81 11.46 -7.35 -9.70
N GLY A 82 11.35 -7.66 -10.99
CA GLY A 82 12.37 -8.36 -11.77
C GLY A 82 12.00 -9.82 -12.08
N PHE A 83 12.98 -10.57 -12.58
CA PHE A 83 12.78 -11.97 -12.94
C PHE A 83 12.86 -12.88 -11.71
N GLY A 84 12.02 -13.93 -11.72
CA GLY A 84 12.08 -15.00 -10.73
C GLY A 84 13.38 -15.79 -10.82
N PHE A 85 13.75 -16.40 -9.70
CA PHE A 85 14.89 -17.31 -9.58
C PHE A 85 14.56 -18.46 -8.63
N SER A 86 15.37 -19.52 -8.66
CA SER A 86 15.17 -20.72 -7.84
C SER A 86 15.96 -20.61 -6.55
N ASP A 87 15.27 -20.56 -5.41
CA ASP A 87 15.85 -20.63 -4.07
C ASP A 87 14.75 -20.97 -3.05
N THR A 88 15.11 -21.06 -1.77
CA THR A 88 14.18 -21.08 -0.65
C THR A 88 13.37 -19.79 -0.56
N ARG A 89 12.17 -19.86 0.03
CA ARG A 89 11.31 -18.67 0.21
C ARG A 89 12.00 -17.56 1.01
N ALA A 90 12.77 -17.90 2.04
CA ALA A 90 13.46 -16.92 2.87
C ALA A 90 14.54 -16.17 2.08
N ALA A 91 15.36 -16.90 1.31
CA ALA A 91 16.38 -16.29 0.46
C ALA A 91 15.75 -15.46 -0.67
N ALA A 92 14.67 -15.95 -1.30
CA ALA A 92 13.94 -15.21 -2.31
C ALA A 92 13.40 -13.86 -1.79
N ARG A 93 12.76 -13.85 -0.62
CA ARG A 93 12.24 -12.61 -0.04
C ARG A 93 13.32 -11.62 0.34
N ARG A 94 14.45 -12.12 0.87
CA ARG A 94 15.62 -11.28 1.16
C ARG A 94 16.22 -10.67 -0.11
N TYR A 95 16.30 -11.44 -1.20
CA TYR A 95 16.77 -10.94 -2.50
C TYR A 95 15.87 -9.84 -3.05
N PHE A 96 14.55 -10.04 -3.03
CA PHE A 96 13.56 -9.06 -3.48
C PHE A 96 13.35 -7.90 -2.51
N LYS A 97 13.90 -7.99 -1.29
CA LYS A 97 13.79 -6.99 -0.22
C LYS A 97 12.34 -6.77 0.23
N ASN A 98 11.57 -7.86 0.29
CA ASN A 98 10.21 -7.88 0.82
C ASN A 98 10.07 -8.80 2.04
N ASP A 99 11.20 -9.07 2.73
CA ASP A 99 11.25 -9.77 4.01
C ASP A 99 11.13 -8.83 5.21
N THR A 100 10.89 -9.38 6.40
CA THR A 100 10.72 -8.61 7.64
C THR A 100 11.88 -7.67 7.92
N HIS A 101 13.13 -8.04 7.61
CA HIS A 101 14.27 -7.15 7.83
C HIS A 101 14.25 -5.94 6.89
N SER A 102 13.76 -6.08 5.67
CA SER A 102 13.60 -4.95 4.75
C SER A 102 12.43 -4.05 5.11
N ILE A 103 11.41 -4.55 5.80
CA ILE A 103 10.27 -3.74 6.28
C ILE A 103 10.69 -2.73 7.36
N VAL A 104 11.70 -3.08 8.16
CA VAL A 104 12.14 -2.29 9.33
C VAL A 104 13.10 -1.15 8.97
N VAL A 105 13.70 -1.17 7.78
CA VAL A 105 14.74 -0.20 7.33
C VAL A 105 14.12 0.93 6.52
#